data_AF-N0CUU1-F1
#
_entry.id   AF-N0CUU1-F1
#
_cell.length_a   1.000
_cell.length_b   1.000
_cell.length_c   1.000
_cell.angle_alpha   90.00
_cell.angle_beta   90.00
_cell.angle_gamma   90.00
#
_symmetry.space_group_name_H-M   'P 1'
#
loop_
_entity.id
_entity.type
_entity.pdbx_description
1 polymer ?
#
loop_
_entity_poly.entity_id
_entity_poly.type
_entity_poly.pdbx_seq_one_letter_code
_entity_poly.pdbx_strand_id
1 'polypeptide(L)'
;MATTYEITYRVLPAGVGPDDYEPADLEERTDRFELSDPELASIDGNGYPQHYGPSYPEMKAAIRAHLGNGDEGIIVTVRQV
;
A
#
# COMPACT_ATOMS: atom_id res chain seq x y z
N MET A 1 -12.14 8.55 -9.24
CA MET A 1 -12.82 7.27 -9.54
C MET A 1 -12.18 6.19 -8.69
N ALA A 2 -12.87 5.09 -8.36
CA ALA A 2 -12.21 3.95 -7.72
C ALA A 2 -11.48 3.12 -8.78
N THR A 3 -10.28 2.65 -8.47
CA THR A 3 -9.46 1.84 -9.36
C THR A 3 -8.86 0.68 -8.57
N THR A 4 -8.74 -0.48 -9.21
CA THR A 4 -8.17 -1.65 -8.57
C THR A 4 -6.65 -1.55 -8.60
N TYR A 5 -6.04 -1.65 -7.44
CA TYR A 5 -4.60 -1.75 -7.28
C TYR A 5 -4.27 -3.12 -6.70
N GLU A 6 -3.26 -3.75 -7.27
CA GLU A 6 -2.60 -4.88 -6.64
C GLU A 6 -1.45 -4.34 -5.79
N ILE A 7 -1.49 -4.62 -4.50
CA ILE A 7 -0.53 -4.13 -3.50
C ILE A 7 0.18 -5.32 -2.89
N THR A 8 1.50 -5.34 -3.02
CA THR A 8 2.39 -6.25 -2.30
C THR A 8 2.81 -5.60 -0.99
N TYR A 9 2.59 -6.29 0.12
CA TYR A 9 2.92 -5.80 1.45
C TYR A 9 3.39 -6.94 2.37
N ARG A 10 4.17 -6.59 3.39
CA ARG A 10 4.58 -7.52 4.45
C ARG A 10 3.73 -7.33 5.68
N VAL A 11 3.33 -8.44 6.31
CA VAL A 11 2.48 -8.43 7.50
C VAL A 11 3.35 -8.29 8.74
N LEU A 12 3.17 -7.20 9.47
CA LEU A 12 3.73 -7.00 10.80
C LEU A 12 2.67 -7.42 11.84
N PRO A 13 2.90 -8.50 12.60
CA PRO A 13 1.94 -8.95 13.60
C PRO A 13 1.76 -7.92 14.72
N ALA A 14 0.55 -7.84 15.28
CA ALA A 14 0.25 -6.97 16.40
C ALA A 14 1.21 -7.22 17.58
N GLY A 15 1.81 -6.14 18.10
CA GLY A 15 2.72 -6.21 19.26
C GLY A 15 4.17 -6.55 18.92
N VAL A 16 4.51 -6.78 17.65
CA VAL A 16 5.90 -6.94 17.19
C VAL A 16 6.49 -5.55 16.94
N GLY A 17 7.54 -5.19 17.69
CA GLY A 17 8.28 -3.96 17.51
C GLY A 17 9.33 -4.06 16.40
N PRO A 18 9.91 -2.93 15.96
CA PRO A 18 10.94 -2.90 14.91
C PRO A 18 12.21 -3.69 15.23
N ASP A 19 12.51 -3.92 16.51
CA ASP A 19 13.66 -4.72 16.95
C ASP A 19 13.32 -6.22 17.07
N ASP A 20 12.05 -6.59 16.96
CA ASP A 20 11.54 -7.96 17.14
C ASP A 20 11.39 -8.73 15.82
N TYR A 21 11.72 -8.12 14.68
CA TYR A 21 11.66 -8.76 13.36
C TYR A 21 12.84 -8.39 12.46
N GLU A 22 13.28 -9.31 11.60
CA GLU A 22 14.04 -8.94 10.40
C GLU A 22 13.07 -8.80 9.22
N PRO A 23 13.23 -7.81 8.32
CA PRO A 23 12.28 -7.60 7.22
C PRO A 23 12.06 -8.81 6.30
N ALA A 24 13.02 -9.75 6.26
CA ALA A 24 12.94 -10.97 5.47
C ALA A 24 12.07 -12.06 6.12
N ASP A 25 11.80 -11.97 7.42
CA ASP A 25 11.01 -12.95 8.17
C ASP A 25 9.51 -12.69 8.12
N LEU A 26 9.12 -11.47 7.73
CA LEU A 26 7.71 -11.10 7.64
C LEU A 26 7.04 -11.78 6.46
N GLU A 27 5.82 -12.27 6.68
CA GLU A 27 4.99 -12.84 5.63
C GLU A 27 4.70 -11.78 4.56
N GLU A 28 5.06 -12.07 3.32
CA GLU A 28 4.75 -11.21 2.17
C GLU A 28 3.45 -11.68 1.51
N ARG A 29 2.51 -10.75 1.31
CA ARG A 29 1.23 -10.97 0.64
C ARG A 29 1.07 -10.00 -0.52
N THR A 30 0.23 -10.40 -1.47
CA THR A 30 -0.17 -9.54 -2.58
C THR A 30 -1.67 -9.65 -2.74
N ASP A 31 -2.37 -8.56 -2.50
CA ASP A 31 -3.84 -8.50 -2.56
C ASP A 31 -4.30 -7.35 -3.45
N ARG A 32 -5.58 -7.41 -3.84
CA ARG A 32 -6.22 -6.38 -4.66
C ARG A 32 -7.13 -5.51 -3.81
N PHE A 33 -6.99 -4.21 -3.97
CA PHE A 33 -7.74 -3.20 -3.25
C PHE A 33 -8.36 -2.22 -4.24
N GLU A 34 -9.65 -1.94 -4.05
CA GLU A 34 -10.31 -0.84 -4.74
C GLU A 34 -10.05 0.45 -3.96
N LEU A 35 -9.22 1.33 -4.52
CA LEU A 35 -8.81 2.58 -3.88
C LEU A 35 -9.11 3.76 -4.79
N SER A 36 -9.13 4.96 -4.22
CA SER A 36 -9.29 6.18 -5.01
C SER A 36 -8.06 6.38 -5.90
N ASP A 37 -8.26 6.49 -7.20
CA ASP A 37 -7.21 6.93 -8.12
C ASP A 37 -7.21 8.47 -8.16
N PRO A 38 -6.17 9.14 -7.65
CA PRO A 38 -6.00 10.56 -7.86
C PRO A 38 -5.54 10.79 -9.30
N GLU A 39 -6.47 10.70 -10.25
CA GLU A 39 -6.19 10.84 -11.68
C GLU A 39 -5.29 12.07 -11.95
N LEU A 40 -4.22 11.87 -12.73
CA LEU A 40 -3.32 12.90 -13.28
C LEU A 40 -2.95 14.00 -12.28
N ALA A 41 -2.22 13.67 -11.22
CA ALA A 41 -2.06 14.65 -10.14
C ALA A 41 -1.16 15.85 -10.46
N SER A 42 -0.49 15.92 -11.62
CA SER A 42 -0.01 17.18 -12.21
C SER A 42 0.81 16.93 -13.49
N ILE A 43 1.01 18.00 -14.27
CA ILE A 43 2.15 18.06 -15.19
C ILE A 43 3.37 18.42 -14.34
N ASP A 44 4.44 17.62 -14.42
CA ASP A 44 5.68 17.93 -13.73
C ASP A 44 6.33 19.21 -14.29
N GLY A 45 7.38 19.72 -13.64
CA GLY A 45 8.09 20.93 -14.09
C GLY A 45 8.70 20.82 -15.50
N ASN A 46 8.65 19.65 -16.14
CA ASN A 46 9.19 19.36 -17.47
C ASN A 46 8.10 19.13 -18.52
N GLY A 47 6.81 19.27 -18.18
CA GLY A 47 5.73 19.09 -19.13
C GLY A 47 5.19 17.65 -19.25
N TYR A 48 5.65 16.70 -18.43
CA TYR A 48 5.18 15.31 -18.48
C TYR A 48 4.05 15.07 -17.47
N PRO A 49 2.98 14.36 -17.87
CA PRO A 49 1.93 13.97 -16.94
C PRO A 49 2.49 13.01 -15.89
N GLN A 50 2.35 13.36 -14.61
CA GLN A 50 2.57 12.44 -13.51
C GLN A 50 1.26 11.74 -13.14
N HIS A 51 1.33 10.42 -13.21
CA HIS A 51 0.31 9.55 -12.64
C HIS A 51 0.70 9.29 -11.19
N TYR A 52 -0.18 9.67 -10.26
CA TYR A 52 -0.01 9.33 -8.86
C TYR A 52 -0.92 8.15 -8.55
N GLY A 53 -0.36 7.14 -7.88
CA GLY A 53 -1.16 6.06 -7.32
C GLY A 53 -1.96 6.51 -6.08
N PRO A 54 -2.66 5.59 -5.41
CA PRO A 54 -3.45 5.90 -4.23
C PRO A 54 -2.54 6.39 -3.10
N SER A 55 -3.10 7.18 -2.18
CA SER A 55 -2.29 7.78 -1.13
C SER A 55 -1.79 6.74 -0.13
N TYR A 56 -0.58 6.92 0.41
CA TYR A 56 -0.03 6.00 1.42
C TYR A 56 -0.94 5.81 2.65
N PRO A 57 -1.58 6.85 3.22
CA PRO A 57 -2.51 6.68 4.33
C PRO A 57 -3.74 5.84 3.96
N GLU A 58 -4.27 6.01 2.75
CA GLU A 58 -5.42 5.25 2.26
C GLU A 58 -5.06 3.77 2.07
N MET A 59 -3.92 3.49 1.42
CA MET A 59 -3.40 2.12 1.29
C MET A 59 -3.19 1.46 2.66
N LYS A 60 -2.54 2.18 3.60
CA LYS A 60 -2.30 1.65 4.95
C LYS A 60 -3.62 1.33 5.68
N ALA A 61 -4.62 2.21 5.56
CA ALA A 61 -5.93 1.99 6.17
C ALA A 61 -6.65 0.79 5.56
N ALA A 62 -6.63 0.64 4.23
CA ALA A 62 -7.24 -0.47 3.53
C ALA A 62 -6.60 -1.82 3.90
N ILE A 63 -5.26 -1.90 3.90
CA ILE A 63 -4.53 -3.12 4.28
C ILE A 63 -4.80 -3.49 5.74
N ARG A 64 -4.78 -2.52 6.66
CA ARG A 64 -5.08 -2.76 8.07
C ARG A 64 -6.50 -3.29 8.29
N ALA A 65 -7.47 -2.71 7.59
CA ALA A 65 -8.85 -3.18 7.64
C ALA A 65 -9.00 -4.60 7.07
N HIS A 66 -8.19 -4.96 6.07
CA HIS A 66 -8.18 -6.29 5.46
C HIS A 66 -7.54 -7.37 6.35
N LEU A 67 -6.40 -7.06 6.99
CA LEU A 67 -5.70 -8.01 7.86
C LEU A 67 -6.45 -8.29 9.16
N GLY A 68 -7.10 -7.28 9.74
CA GLY A 68 -7.75 -7.39 11.04
C GLY A 68 -6.76 -7.55 12.21
N ASN A 69 -7.27 -7.83 13.40
CA ASN A 69 -6.51 -8.18 14.63
C ASN A 69 -5.41 -7.21 15.10
N GLY A 70 -5.32 -6.00 14.54
CA GLY A 70 -4.29 -5.03 14.91
C GLY A 70 -2.96 -5.21 14.17
N ASP A 71 -2.89 -6.14 13.21
CA ASP A 71 -1.74 -6.31 12.33
C ASP A 71 -1.58 -5.09 11.41
N GLU A 72 -0.35 -4.80 11.01
CA GLU A 72 -0.02 -3.72 10.09
C GLU A 72 0.56 -4.26 8.79
N GLY A 73 0.27 -3.58 7.68
CA GLY A 73 0.87 -3.85 6.37
C GLY A 73 2.01 -2.88 6.08
N ILE A 74 3.19 -3.40 5.81
CA ILE A 74 4.35 -2.65 5.29
C ILE A 74 4.31 -2.74 3.77
N ILE A 75 3.94 -1.65 3.11
CA ILE A 75 3.78 -1.60 1.65
C ILE A 75 5.15 -1.73 0.96
N VAL A 76 5.25 -2.67 0.03
CA VAL A 76 6.47 -2.94 -0.75
C VAL A 76 6.30 -2.45 -2.19
N THR A 77 5.18 -2.77 -2.83
CA THR A 77 4.94 -2.43 -4.24
C THR A 77 3.46 -2.20 -4.49
N VAL A 78 3.15 -1.31 -5.43
CA VAL A 78 1.79 -0.92 -5.80
C VAL A 78 1.71 -0.89 -7.32
N ARG A 79 0.73 -1.58 -7.91
CA ARG A 79 0.45 -1.52 -9.35
C ARG A 79 -1.03 -1.40 -9.60
N GLN A 80 -1.40 -0.58 -10.57
CA GLN A 80 -2.76 -0.52 -11.09
C GLN A 80 -3.05 -1.76 -11.95
N VAL A 81 -4.24 -2.35 -11.84
CA VAL A 81 -4.67 -3.54 -12.60
C VAL A 81 -6.03 -3.40 -13.24
#